data_AF-A0A3Q2CQS1-F1
#
_entry.id   AF-A0A3Q2CQS1-F1
#
_cell.length_a   1.000
_cell.length_b   1.000
_cell.length_c   1.000
_cell.angle_alpha   90.00
_cell.angle_beta   90.00
_cell.angle_gamma   90.00
#
_symmetry.space_group_name_H-M   'P 1'
#
loop_
_entity.id
_entity.type
_entity.pdbx_description
1 polymer ?
#
loop_
_entity_poly.entity_id
_entity_poly.type
_entity_poly.pdbx_seq_one_letter_code
_entity_poly.pdbx_strand_id
1 'polypeptide(L)'
;MGRHFYSEVHIQSPLHQVLAAFWQRYPNPYSTHVLTEDVLYREVTPGNHLLSRRLLTKTNRLPGWAECIFPAHSARAVYVLEDSIVDPEANTLIVKTWNLNHNTMMVRP
;
A
#
# COMPACT_ATOMS: atom_id res chain seq x y z
N MET A 1 -18.55 4.25 12.40
CA MET A 1 -17.65 4.53 13.56
C MET A 1 -16.24 4.27 13.07
N GLY A 2 -15.45 5.33 12.83
CA GLY A 2 -14.07 5.20 12.37
C GLY A 2 -13.17 4.70 13.50
N ARG A 3 -12.20 3.84 13.18
CA ARG A 3 -11.15 3.44 14.12
C ARG A 3 -9.86 4.13 13.70
N HIS A 4 -9.19 4.78 14.66
CA HIS A 4 -7.91 5.43 14.44
C HIS A 4 -6.80 4.58 15.07
N PHE A 5 -5.68 4.44 14.36
CA PHE A 5 -4.48 3.76 14.82
C PHE A 5 -3.26 4.60 14.46
N TYR A 6 -2.31 4.72 15.40
CA TYR A 6 -1.05 5.45 15.22
C TYR A 6 0.11 4.60 15.76
N SER A 7 1.23 4.59 15.04
CA SER A 7 2.46 3.90 15.42
C SER A 7 3.66 4.63 14.85
N GLU A 8 4.76 4.63 15.60
CA GLU A 8 6.03 5.24 15.23
C GLU A 8 7.15 4.19 15.38
N VAL A 9 8.03 4.12 14.37
CA VAL A 9 9.12 3.14 14.30
C VAL A 9 10.37 3.84 13.75
N HIS A 10 11.52 3.52 14.33
CA HIS A 10 12.81 4.01 13.86
C HIS A 10 13.54 2.92 13.06
N ILE A 11 13.90 3.21 11.81
CA ILE A 11 14.69 2.34 10.94
C ILE A 11 16.13 2.87 10.93
N GLN A 12 17.10 2.06 11.37
CA GLN A 12 18.52 2.44 11.46
C GLN A 12 19.20 2.41 10.09
N SER A 13 18.71 3.21 9.14
CA SER A 13 19.27 3.34 7.80
C SER A 13 19.06 4.76 7.27
N PRO A 14 19.99 5.31 6.48
CA PRO A 14 19.80 6.60 5.82
C PRO A 14 18.55 6.60 4.91
N LEU A 15 17.92 7.77 4.71
CA LEU A 15 16.68 7.87 3.94
C LEU A 15 16.82 7.29 2.52
N HIS A 16 17.92 7.54 1.83
CA HIS A 16 18.12 7.02 0.47
C HIS A 16 18.08 5.47 0.41
N GLN A 17 18.54 4.79 1.46
CA GLN A 17 18.44 3.33 1.55
C GLN A 17 17.01 2.89 1.85
N VAL A 18 16.31 3.60 2.75
CA VAL A 18 14.90 3.35 3.05
C VAL A 18 14.03 3.56 1.81
N LEU A 19 14.30 4.60 1.01
CA LEU A 19 13.62 4.87 -0.26
C LEU A 19 13.87 3.73 -1.27
N ALA A 20 15.13 3.33 -1.46
CA ALA A 20 15.45 2.22 -2.36
C ALA A 20 14.75 0.92 -1.92
N ALA A 21 14.78 0.62 -0.62
CA ALA A 21 14.10 -0.52 -0.04
C ALA A 21 12.58 -0.42 -0.19
N PHE A 22 11.97 0.76 -0.04
CA PHE A 22 10.54 0.98 -0.20
C PHE A 22 10.05 0.59 -1.61
N TRP A 23 10.82 0.91 -2.65
CA TRP A 23 10.50 0.56 -4.04
C TRP A 23 10.82 -0.89 -4.39
N GLN A 24 11.72 -1.53 -3.65
CA GLN A 24 12.17 -2.92 -3.88
C GLN A 24 11.65 -3.90 -2.81
N ARG A 25 10.68 -3.47 -1.98
CA ARG A 25 10.24 -4.26 -0.83
C ARG A 25 9.49 -5.53 -1.22
N TYR A 26 9.06 -5.68 -2.47
CA TYR A 26 8.44 -6.91 -2.95
C TYR A 26 9.25 -7.50 -4.11
N PRO A 27 9.35 -8.84 -4.18
CA PRO A 27 8.84 -9.82 -3.21
C PRO A 27 9.68 -9.88 -1.91
N ASN A 28 9.07 -10.23 -0.78
CA ASN A 28 9.78 -10.49 0.48
C ASN A 28 9.08 -11.62 1.30
N PRO A 29 9.82 -12.35 2.17
CA PRO A 29 9.27 -13.48 2.92
C PRO A 29 8.18 -13.12 3.94
N TYR A 30 8.07 -11.85 4.35
CA TYR A 30 7.05 -11.38 5.28
C TYR A 30 5.73 -10.97 4.60
N SER A 31 5.74 -10.87 3.26
CA SER A 31 4.61 -10.34 2.48
C SER A 31 4.23 -11.23 1.29
N THR A 32 4.18 -12.54 1.53
CA THR A 32 3.79 -13.55 0.53
C THR A 32 2.37 -13.37 -0.02
N HIS A 33 1.53 -12.61 0.67
CA HIS A 33 0.17 -12.28 0.27
C HIS A 33 0.11 -11.22 -0.84
N VAL A 34 1.21 -10.51 -1.14
CA VAL A 34 1.29 -9.56 -2.26
C VAL A 34 1.65 -10.32 -3.53
N LEU A 35 0.73 -10.33 -4.49
CA LEU A 35 0.84 -11.08 -5.73
C LEU A 35 1.51 -10.27 -6.84
N THR A 36 1.11 -9.01 -6.99
CA THR A 36 1.64 -8.12 -8.04
C THR A 36 1.87 -6.72 -7.50
N GLU A 37 2.81 -6.02 -8.12
CA GLU A 37 3.10 -4.61 -7.93
C GLU A 37 3.35 -3.97 -9.31
N ASP A 38 2.59 -2.94 -9.62
CA ASP A 38 2.67 -2.21 -10.88
C ASP A 38 2.75 -0.70 -10.63
N VAL A 39 3.64 -0.01 -11.35
CA VAL A 39 3.69 1.47 -11.33
C VAL A 39 2.75 2.00 -12.41
N LEU A 40 1.65 2.62 -11.99
CA LEU A 40 0.65 3.17 -12.92
C LEU A 40 1.05 4.56 -13.44
N TYR A 41 1.72 5.34 -12.60
CA TYR A 41 2.12 6.71 -12.92
C TYR A 41 3.34 7.09 -12.09
N ARG A 42 4.25 7.86 -12.71
CA ARG A 42 5.43 8.43 -12.05
C ARG A 42 5.86 9.69 -12.78
N GLU A 43 6.07 10.76 -12.03
CA GLU A 43 6.46 12.06 -12.57
C GLU A 43 7.34 12.81 -11.56
N VAL A 44 8.31 13.56 -12.06
CA VAL A 44 9.02 14.56 -11.27
C VAL A 44 8.35 15.92 -11.51
N THR A 45 7.84 16.53 -10.46
CA THR A 45 7.17 17.84 -10.56
C THR A 45 8.17 18.96 -10.79
N PRO A 46 7.73 20.13 -11.28
CA PRO A 46 8.59 21.34 -11.34
C PRO A 46 9.17 21.75 -9.98
N GLY A 47 8.52 21.39 -8.88
CA GLY A 47 8.99 21.59 -7.51
C GLY A 47 9.94 20.50 -7.00
N ASN A 48 10.52 19.69 -7.89
CA ASN A 48 11.48 18.64 -7.55
C ASN A 48 10.93 17.53 -6.62
N HIS A 49 9.63 17.25 -6.69
CA HIS A 49 9.03 16.11 -5.98
C HIS A 49 8.84 14.93 -6.92
N LEU A 50 9.12 13.72 -6.45
CA LEU A 50 8.77 12.50 -7.18
C LEU A 50 7.39 12.02 -6.75
N LEU A 51 6.41 12.16 -7.63
CA LEU A 51 5.09 11.57 -7.46
C LEU A 51 5.10 10.16 -8.05
N SER A 52 4.48 9.22 -7.34
CA SER A 52 4.23 7.88 -7.89
C SER A 52 2.87 7.37 -7.46
N ARG A 53 2.21 6.67 -8.37
CA ARG A 53 1.02 5.85 -8.09
C ARG A 53 1.33 4.41 -8.46
N ARG A 54 1.15 3.52 -7.49
CA ARG A 54 1.31 2.07 -7.65
C ARG A 54 -0.01 1.35 -7.41
N LEU A 55 -0.20 0.24 -8.11
CA LEU A 55 -1.26 -0.72 -7.87
C LEU A 55 -0.66 -2.00 -7.33
N LEU A 56 -1.19 -2.49 -6.22
CA LEU A 56 -0.78 -3.74 -5.62
C LEU A 56 -1.97 -4.70 -5.60
N THR A 57 -1.73 -5.95 -5.96
CA THR A 57 -2.75 -7.01 -5.82
C THR A 57 -2.38 -7.91 -4.65
N LYS A 58 -3.33 -8.15 -3.74
CA LYS A 58 -3.13 -8.97 -2.54
C LYS A 58 -4.15 -10.09 -2.44
N THR A 59 -3.77 -11.24 -1.89
CA THR A 59 -4.74 -12.30 -1.53
C THR A 59 -5.54 -11.89 -0.31
N ASN A 60 -6.86 -12.10 -0.32
CA ASN A 60 -7.71 -11.86 0.86
C ASN A 60 -8.42 -13.15 1.27
N ARG A 61 -7.80 -13.92 2.17
CA ARG A 61 -8.48 -15.08 2.72
C ARG A 61 -9.48 -14.60 3.77
N LEU A 62 -10.76 -14.81 3.50
CA LEU A 62 -11.81 -14.55 4.48
C LEU A 62 -11.61 -15.46 5.70
N PRO A 63 -11.93 -14.97 6.92
CA PRO A 63 -12.08 -15.85 8.06
C PRO A 63 -13.12 -16.95 7.76
N GLY A 64 -12.93 -18.17 8.27
CA GLY A 64 -13.81 -19.30 7.95
C GLY A 64 -15.30 -19.05 8.24
N TRP A 65 -15.63 -18.22 9.24
CA TRP A 65 -17.02 -17.82 9.51
C TRP A 65 -17.61 -16.91 8.41
N ALA A 66 -16.78 -16.10 7.76
CA ALA A 66 -17.19 -15.13 6.73
C ALA A 66 -17.37 -15.82 5.36
N GLU A 67 -16.65 -16.91 5.10
CA GLU A 67 -16.86 -17.75 3.90
C GLU A 67 -18.29 -18.32 3.83
N CYS A 68 -18.94 -18.55 4.97
CA CYS A 68 -20.33 -19.03 5.03
C CYS A 68 -21.38 -17.94 4.73
N ILE A 69 -21.01 -16.66 4.83
CA ILE A 69 -21.93 -15.51 4.71
C ILE A 69 -21.74 -14.79 3.38
N PHE A 70 -20.50 -14.74 2.87
CA PHE A 70 -20.18 -14.03 1.63
C PHE A 70 -19.96 -15.02 0.47
N PRO A 71 -20.41 -14.69 -0.76
CA PRO A 71 -20.22 -15.58 -1.92
C PRO A 71 -18.73 -15.89 -2.16
N ALA A 72 -18.38 -17.16 -2.43
CA ALA A 72 -16.98 -17.63 -2.58
C ALA A 72 -16.12 -16.86 -3.62
N HIS A 73 -16.75 -16.11 -4.53
CA HIS A 73 -16.08 -15.29 -5.54
C HIS A 73 -15.70 -13.89 -5.07
N SER A 74 -16.22 -13.42 -3.92
CA SER A 74 -16.03 -12.06 -3.42
C SER A 74 -14.74 -11.84 -2.62
N ALA A 75 -13.80 -12.80 -2.63
CA ALA A 75 -12.65 -12.78 -1.71
C ALA A 75 -11.27 -12.92 -2.37
N ARG A 76 -11.16 -13.16 -3.67
CA ARG A 76 -9.88 -13.71 -4.17
C ARG A 76 -8.73 -12.72 -4.26
N ALA A 77 -8.98 -11.47 -4.61
CA ALA A 77 -7.94 -10.47 -4.77
C ALA A 77 -8.41 -9.09 -4.28
N VAL A 78 -7.59 -8.44 -3.45
CA VAL A 78 -7.74 -7.05 -3.04
C VAL A 78 -6.79 -6.19 -3.86
N TYR A 79 -7.32 -5.14 -4.46
CA TYR A 79 -6.53 -4.14 -5.16
C TYR A 79 -6.27 -2.97 -4.22
N VAL A 80 -5.01 -2.59 -4.07
CA VAL A 80 -4.57 -1.49 -3.21
C VAL A 80 -3.90 -0.44 -4.08
N LEU A 81 -4.39 0.79 -4.04
CA LEU A 81 -3.66 1.93 -4.58
C LEU A 81 -2.71 2.46 -3.52
N GLU A 82 -1.51 2.81 -3.98
CA GLU A 82 -0.48 3.49 -3.21
C GLU A 82 -0.07 4.75 -3.94
N ASP A 83 -0.36 5.90 -3.33
CA ASP A 83 0.16 7.19 -3.76
C ASP A 83 1.31 7.58 -2.83
N SER A 84 2.39 8.08 -3.42
CA SER A 84 3.58 8.47 -2.67
C SER A 84 4.22 9.72 -3.25
N ILE A 85 4.78 10.53 -2.36
CA ILE A 85 5.49 11.77 -2.66
C ILE A 85 6.86 11.68 -1.98
N VAL A 86 7.94 11.80 -2.76
CA VAL A 86 9.29 12.00 -2.24
C VAL A 86 9.67 13.46 -2.41
N ASP A 87 10.08 14.08 -1.32
CA ASP A 87 10.66 15.41 -1.29
C ASP A 87 12.14 15.30 -0.89
N PRO A 88 13.08 15.48 -1.84
CA PRO A 88 14.52 15.43 -1.57
C PRO A 88 15.03 16.56 -0.69
N GLU A 89 14.39 17.73 -0.70
CA GLU A 89 14.82 18.91 0.07
C GLU A 89 14.43 18.76 1.54
N ALA A 90 13.17 18.37 1.80
CA ALA A 90 12.71 18.05 3.14
C ALA A 90 13.23 16.70 3.65
N ASN A 91 13.81 15.88 2.77
CA ASN A 91 14.25 14.51 3.06
C ASN A 91 13.09 13.69 3.66
N THR A 92 11.94 13.70 2.96
CA THR A 92 10.72 13.00 3.40
C THR A 92 10.13 12.11 2.31
N LEU A 93 9.48 11.03 2.76
CA LEU A 93 8.59 10.19 1.95
C LEU A 93 7.23 10.16 2.64
N ILE A 94 6.19 10.59 1.94
CA ILE A 94 4.80 10.50 2.39
C ILE A 94 4.09 9.47 1.52
N VAL A 95 3.43 8.50 2.14
CA VAL A 95 2.72 7.41 1.44
C VAL A 95 1.30 7.31 1.96
N LYS A 96 0.35 7.23 1.05
CA LYS A 96 -1.06 6.95 1.34
C LYS A 96 -1.49 5.70 0.59
N THR A 97 -2.09 4.76 1.30
CA THR A 97 -2.61 3.52 0.69
C THR A 97 -4.08 3.32 1.02
N TRP A 98 -4.85 2.79 0.07
CA TRP A 98 -6.25 2.43 0.29
C TRP A 98 -6.68 1.32 -0.67
N ASN A 99 -7.70 0.56 -0.27
CA ASN A 99 -8.28 -0.47 -1.12
C ASN A 99 -9.15 0.16 -2.22
N LEU A 100 -9.11 -0.39 -3.43
CA LEU A 100 -10.01 -0.01 -4.52
C LEU A 100 -11.31 -0.82 -4.50
N ASN A 101 -11.22 -2.10 -4.14
CA ASN A 101 -12.37 -3.00 -3.99
C ASN A 101 -12.63 -3.33 -2.52
N HIS A 102 -13.79 -3.93 -2.23
CA HIS A 102 -14.28 -4.21 -0.88
C HIS A 102 -14.50 -2.96 0.02
N ASN A 103 -14.50 -1.76 -0.55
CA ASN A 103 -14.72 -0.50 0.17
C ASN A 103 -16.11 -0.40 0.82
N THR A 104 -17.12 -1.08 0.26
CA THR A 104 -18.46 -1.15 0.88
C THR A 104 -18.48 -1.99 2.17
N MET A 105 -17.55 -2.95 2.31
CA MET A 105 -17.45 -3.79 3.53
C MET A 105 -16.56 -3.17 4.59
N MET A 106 -15.45 -2.51 4.20
CA MET A 106 -14.50 -1.98 5.17
C MET A 106 -13.70 -0.78 4.67
N VAL A 107 -14.34 0.23 4.07
CA VAL A 107 -13.81 1.60 3.99
C VAL A 107 -14.97 2.61 3.92
N ARG A 108 -15.34 3.23 5.05
CA ARG A 108 -16.18 4.44 5.12
C ARG A 108 -15.95 5.19 6.44
N PRO A 109 -16.05 6.53 6.42
CA PRO A 109 -15.22 7.53 5.74
C PRO A 109 -13.86 7.76 6.43
#